data_AF-A0A1I5V1T0-F1
#
_entry.id   AF-A0A1I5V1T0-F1
#
_cell.length_a   1.000
_cell.length_b   1.000
_cell.length_c   1.000
_cell.angle_alpha   90.00
_cell.angle_beta   90.00
_cell.angle_gamma   90.00
#
_symmetry.space_group_name_H-M   'P 1'
#
loop_
_entity.id
_entity.type
_entity.pdbx_description
1 polymer ?
#
loop_
_entity_poly.entity_id
_entity_poly.type
_entity_poly.pdbx_seq_one_letter_code
_entity_poly.pdbx_strand_id
1 'polypeptide(L)'
;MNIRTIRRACQLLLLLSAAGSVSAGTIACVPSPGGAAGSFHWIRRIAIDEHSRTVNMDIVRSRTKDTETMGKMRAELVNMEGTSSGEPVYLFNSIPAAGDEVTNLFKLFKSGEWQLARVGVVFVNKVPALRGVEPTMSFDCKRSDLG
;
A
#
# COMPACT_ATOMS: atom_id res chain seq x y z
N MET A 1 11.75 52.66 -2.40
CA MET A 1 11.96 51.19 -2.34
C MET A 1 10.91 50.60 -1.40
N ASN A 2 9.97 49.81 -1.92
CA ASN A 2 8.69 49.52 -1.26
C ASN A 2 8.79 48.26 -0.38
N ILE A 3 8.69 48.43 0.95
CA ILE A 3 8.87 47.39 1.99
C ILE A 3 7.86 46.23 1.87
N ARG A 4 6.74 46.45 1.16
CA ARG A 4 5.67 45.45 0.98
C ARG A 4 6.06 44.26 0.09
N THR A 5 7.04 44.44 -0.81
CA THR A 5 7.41 43.42 -1.81
C THR A 5 8.28 42.30 -1.21
N ILE A 6 9.07 42.60 -0.18
CA ILE A 6 9.97 41.65 0.47
C ILE A 6 9.20 40.60 1.28
N ARG A 7 8.07 40.99 1.89
CA ARG A 7 7.27 40.11 2.75
C ARG A 7 6.56 38.98 1.99
N ARG A 8 6.22 39.18 0.71
CA ARG A 8 5.59 38.15 -0.13
C ARG A 8 6.57 37.12 -0.67
N ALA A 9 7.84 37.50 -0.88
CA ALA A 9 8.87 36.56 -1.30
C ALA A 9 9.20 35.54 -0.20
N CYS A 10 9.26 35.96 1.08
CA CYS A 10 9.48 35.04 2.20
C CYS A 10 8.33 34.05 2.42
N GLN A 11 7.08 34.44 2.14
CA GLN A 11 5.95 33.50 2.28
C GLN A 11 5.91 32.44 1.17
N LEU A 12 6.42 32.73 -0.03
CA LEU A 12 6.55 31.71 -1.08
C LEU A 12 7.67 30.72 -0.79
N LEU A 13 8.80 31.17 -0.21
CA LEU A 13 9.94 30.30 0.11
C LEU A 13 9.67 29.31 1.26
N LEU A 14 8.72 29.62 2.16
CA LEU A 14 8.32 28.72 3.26
C LEU A 14 7.33 27.62 2.85
N LEU A 15 6.74 27.69 1.64
CA LEU A 15 5.79 26.70 1.14
C LEU A 15 6.45 25.57 0.33
N LEU A 16 7.74 25.69 -0.01
CA LEU A 16 8.47 24.65 -0.78
C LEU A 16 9.29 23.69 0.10
N SER A 17 9.39 23.92 1.40
CA SER A 17 10.22 23.11 2.32
C SER A 17 9.51 21.93 2.97
N ALA A 18 8.26 21.62 2.59
CA ALA A 18 7.54 20.42 3.05
C ALA A 18 7.62 19.23 2.07
N ALA A 19 8.60 19.21 1.17
CA ALA A 19 9.00 17.97 0.53
C ALA A 19 9.79 17.14 1.55
N GLY A 20 9.05 16.47 2.45
CA GLY A 20 9.64 15.49 3.35
C GLY A 20 10.48 14.52 2.53
N SER A 21 11.78 14.44 2.83
CA SER A 21 12.64 13.43 2.26
C SER A 21 12.11 12.07 2.71
N VAL A 22 11.28 11.42 1.89
CA VAL A 22 10.97 10.02 2.09
C VAL A 22 12.28 9.29 1.79
N SER A 23 13.00 8.92 2.86
CA SER A 23 14.07 7.95 2.76
C SER A 23 13.46 6.70 2.13
N ALA A 24 13.78 6.43 0.86
CA ALA A 24 13.24 5.30 0.14
C ALA A 24 13.66 4.02 0.88
N GLY A 25 12.70 3.40 1.57
CA GLY A 25 12.94 2.26 2.44
C GLY A 25 12.26 1.02 1.88
N THR A 26 12.80 -0.15 2.22
CA THR A 26 12.07 -1.41 2.02
C THR A 26 11.21 -1.67 3.25
N ILE A 27 9.91 -1.87 3.08
CA ILE A 27 9.00 -2.27 4.16
C ILE A 27 8.58 -3.72 3.95
N ALA A 28 8.70 -4.52 5.02
CA ALA A 28 8.29 -5.92 5.04
C ALA A 28 7.17 -6.10 6.04
N CYS A 29 6.07 -6.71 5.61
CA CYS A 29 4.89 -6.99 6.40
C CYS A 29 4.61 -8.49 6.46
N VAL A 30 4.27 -8.98 7.64
CA VAL A 30 3.80 -10.35 7.86
C VAL A 30 2.44 -10.34 8.57
N PRO A 31 1.55 -11.32 8.35
CA PRO A 31 0.29 -11.43 9.06
C PRO A 31 0.50 -11.37 10.58
N SER A 32 -0.27 -10.54 11.27
CA SER A 32 -0.16 -10.42 12.74
C SER A 32 -0.70 -11.70 13.42
N PRO A 33 -0.07 -12.20 14.50
CA PRO A 33 -0.49 -13.44 15.18
C PRO A 33 -1.93 -13.43 15.74
N GLY A 34 -2.49 -12.23 15.97
CA GLY A 34 -3.88 -12.03 16.41
C GLY A 34 -4.86 -11.68 15.28
N GLY A 35 -4.38 -11.59 14.03
CA GLY A 35 -5.21 -11.38 12.86
C GLY A 35 -6.01 -12.64 12.55
N ALA A 36 -7.22 -12.73 13.12
CA ALA A 36 -8.14 -13.84 12.93
C ALA A 36 -8.22 -14.27 11.46
N ALA A 37 -8.38 -15.57 11.23
CA ALA A 37 -8.52 -16.23 9.93
C ALA A 37 -9.46 -15.45 8.99
N GLY A 38 -8.88 -14.55 8.20
CA GLY A 38 -9.59 -13.59 7.37
C GLY A 38 -9.46 -13.89 5.88
N SER A 39 -10.05 -13.01 5.07
CA SER A 39 -10.01 -13.02 3.60
C SER A 39 -8.60 -13.04 2.99
N PHE A 40 -7.56 -12.78 3.80
CA PHE A 40 -6.16 -12.74 3.38
C PHE A 40 -5.27 -13.85 3.97
N HIS A 41 -5.84 -14.96 4.45
CA HIS A 41 -5.06 -16.09 4.99
C HIS A 41 -4.06 -16.71 3.97
N TRP A 42 -4.26 -16.43 2.68
CA TRP A 42 -3.39 -16.83 1.59
C TRP A 42 -2.16 -15.93 1.45
N ILE A 43 -2.10 -14.75 2.08
CA ILE A 43 -0.91 -13.88 2.07
C ILE A 43 0.02 -14.28 3.22
N ARG A 44 1.29 -14.55 2.93
CA ARG A 44 2.32 -14.89 3.94
C ARG A 44 3.28 -13.74 4.21
N ARG A 45 3.57 -12.93 3.20
CA ARG A 45 4.46 -11.77 3.32
C ARG A 45 4.14 -10.76 2.24
N ILE A 46 4.30 -9.48 2.56
CA ILE A 46 4.30 -8.37 1.62
C ILE A 46 5.64 -7.64 1.79
N ALA A 47 6.35 -7.40 0.69
CA ALA A 47 7.59 -6.64 0.66
C ALA A 47 7.39 -5.50 -0.35
N ILE A 48 7.46 -4.26 0.13
CA ILE A 48 7.34 -3.06 -0.70
C ILE A 48 8.72 -2.41 -0.76
N ASP A 49 9.19 -2.19 -1.98
CA ASP A 49 10.36 -1.39 -2.27
C ASP A 49 9.88 -0.06 -2.85
N GLU A 50 10.00 0.99 -2.05
CA GLU A 50 9.59 2.33 -2.44
C GLU A 50 10.47 2.93 -3.54
N HIS A 51 11.75 2.55 -3.60
CA HIS A 51 12.69 3.07 -4.59
C HIS A 51 12.32 2.56 -5.98
N SER A 52 12.11 1.24 -6.09
CA SER A 52 11.68 0.63 -7.37
C SER A 52 10.17 0.72 -7.62
N ARG A 53 9.39 1.24 -6.66
CA ARG A 53 7.92 1.26 -6.67
C ARG A 53 7.31 -0.12 -6.91
N THR A 54 7.92 -1.16 -6.35
CA THR A 54 7.45 -2.53 -6.51
C THR A 54 6.90 -3.11 -5.21
N VAL A 55 5.91 -3.98 -5.36
CA VAL A 55 5.36 -4.78 -4.25
C VAL A 55 5.46 -6.24 -4.62
N ASN A 56 6.12 -7.04 -3.76
CA ASN A 56 6.23 -8.48 -3.89
C ASN A 56 5.46 -9.13 -2.76
N MET A 57 4.60 -10.09 -3.09
CA MET A 57 3.81 -10.83 -2.12
C MET A 57 4.10 -12.32 -2.23
N ASP A 58 4.42 -12.94 -1.10
CA ASP A 58 4.47 -14.40 -0.98
C ASP A 58 3.08 -14.89 -0.61
N ILE A 59 2.54 -15.79 -1.44
CA ILE A 59 1.14 -16.22 -1.38
C ILE A 59 1.04 -17.74 -1.32
N VAL A 60 -0.06 -18.25 -0.78
CA VAL A 60 -0.45 -19.66 -0.88
C VAL A 60 -1.41 -19.77 -2.07
N ARG A 61 -0.99 -20.45 -3.14
CA ARG A 61 -1.83 -20.66 -4.34
C ARG A 61 -2.82 -21.79 -4.17
N SER A 62 -2.43 -22.82 -3.44
CA SER A 62 -3.25 -23.99 -3.17
C SER A 62 -2.88 -24.56 -1.82
N ARG A 63 -3.87 -25.06 -1.10
CA ARG A 63 -3.72 -25.67 0.22
C ARG A 63 -4.45 -27.00 0.22
N THR A 64 -3.71 -28.07 0.42
CA THR A 64 -4.26 -29.38 0.76
C THR A 64 -4.07 -29.64 2.26
N LYS A 65 -4.61 -30.74 2.78
CA LYS A 65 -4.45 -31.12 4.20
C LYS A 65 -2.98 -31.29 4.58
N ASP A 66 -2.14 -31.73 3.65
CA ASP A 66 -0.77 -32.14 3.92
C ASP A 66 0.28 -31.24 3.24
N THR A 67 -0.12 -30.37 2.30
CA THR A 67 0.81 -29.50 1.56
C THR A 67 0.25 -28.11 1.27
N GLU A 68 1.13 -27.11 1.35
CA GLU A 68 0.86 -25.74 0.89
C GLU A 68 1.74 -25.45 -0.33
N THR A 69 1.12 -25.03 -1.44
CA THR A 69 1.86 -24.59 -2.63
C THR A 69 2.07 -23.09 -2.57
N MET A 70 3.33 -22.69 -2.43
CA MET A 70 3.73 -21.29 -2.40
C MET A 70 3.78 -20.70 -3.82
N GLY A 71 3.36 -19.44 -3.93
CA GLY A 71 3.47 -18.63 -5.12
C GLY A 71 4.01 -17.24 -4.78
N LYS A 72 4.45 -16.53 -5.81
CA LYS A 72 4.83 -15.11 -5.71
C LYS A 72 3.93 -14.29 -6.61
N MET A 73 3.50 -13.14 -6.12
CA MET A 73 2.75 -12.13 -6.85
C MET A 73 3.56 -10.84 -6.85
N ARG A 74 3.69 -10.21 -8.01
CA ARG A 74 4.33 -8.89 -8.16
C ARG A 74 3.28 -7.87 -8.55
N ALA A 75 3.33 -6.71 -7.92
CA ALA A 75 2.48 -5.58 -8.20
C ALA A 75 3.31 -4.30 -8.27
N GLU A 76 2.71 -3.28 -8.86
CA GLU A 76 3.26 -1.94 -8.89
C GLU A 76 2.62 -1.11 -7.79
N LEU A 77 3.45 -0.28 -7.14
CA LEU A 77 2.99 0.71 -6.18
C LEU A 77 2.38 1.89 -6.93
N VAL A 78 1.04 1.97 -6.91
CA VAL A 78 0.24 2.97 -7.63
C VAL A 78 0.39 4.35 -7.00
N ASN A 79 0.32 4.41 -5.67
CA ASN A 79 0.46 5.66 -4.94
C ASN A 79 1.03 5.41 -3.54
N MET A 80 1.72 6.43 -3.03
CA MET A 80 2.18 6.54 -1.65
C MET A 80 1.79 7.93 -1.15
N GLU A 81 0.83 7.99 -0.23
CA GLU A 81 0.40 9.26 0.37
C GLU A 81 0.84 9.30 1.84
N GLY A 82 1.44 10.43 2.24
CA GLY A 82 1.66 10.73 3.65
C GLY A 82 0.33 11.15 4.27
N THR A 83 -0.06 10.50 5.35
CA THR A 83 -1.22 10.93 6.15
C THR A 83 -0.81 12.05 7.11
N SER A 84 -1.79 12.77 7.67
CA SER A 84 -1.53 13.79 8.69
C SER A 84 -0.84 13.23 9.95
N SER A 85 -0.85 11.90 10.15
CA SER A 85 -0.14 11.22 11.23
C SER A 85 1.33 10.88 10.91
N GLY A 86 1.81 11.19 9.70
CA GLY A 86 3.19 10.93 9.27
C GLY A 86 3.47 9.50 8.78
N GLU A 87 2.47 8.61 8.83
CA GLU A 87 2.60 7.23 8.38
C GLU A 87 2.16 7.09 6.91
N PRO A 88 2.91 6.36 6.07
CA PRO A 88 2.60 6.21 4.66
C PRO A 88 1.42 5.25 4.42
N VAL A 89 0.64 5.57 3.40
CA VAL A 89 -0.41 4.70 2.85
C VAL A 89 0.06 4.17 1.50
N TYR A 90 0.14 2.85 1.36
CA TYR A 90 0.55 2.18 0.12
C TYR A 90 -0.65 1.64 -0.62
N LEU A 91 -0.79 2.02 -1.89
CA LEU A 91 -1.82 1.49 -2.79
C LEU A 91 -1.15 0.69 -3.91
N PHE A 92 -1.55 -0.57 -4.11
CA PHE A 92 -0.98 -1.42 -5.15
C PHE A 92 -2.02 -2.36 -5.76
N ASN A 93 -1.83 -2.74 -7.04
CA ASN A 93 -2.77 -3.58 -7.76
C ASN A 93 -2.68 -5.05 -7.30
N SER A 94 -3.79 -5.77 -7.33
CA SER A 94 -3.76 -7.24 -7.41
C SER A 94 -3.48 -7.66 -8.84
N ILE A 95 -2.73 -8.74 -9.09
CA ILE A 95 -2.72 -9.34 -10.42
C ILE A 95 -4.14 -9.90 -10.69
N PRO A 96 -4.86 -9.44 -11.72
CA PRO A 96 -6.18 -9.97 -12.04
C PRO A 96 -6.07 -11.46 -12.39
N ALA A 97 -6.97 -12.28 -11.85
CA ALA A 97 -7.11 -13.65 -12.33
C ALA A 97 -7.68 -13.60 -13.77
N ALA A 98 -7.23 -14.51 -14.64
CA ALA A 98 -7.71 -14.54 -16.03
C ALA A 98 -9.24 -14.74 -16.04
N GLY A 99 -9.97 -13.77 -16.59
CA GLY A 99 -11.44 -13.77 -16.66
C GLY A 99 -12.14 -12.79 -15.70
N ASP A 100 -11.42 -12.11 -14.80
CA ASP A 100 -12.01 -11.10 -13.93
C ASP A 100 -12.16 -9.75 -14.64
N GLU A 101 -13.40 -9.25 -14.76
CA GLU A 101 -13.70 -7.86 -15.16
C GLU A 101 -13.41 -6.84 -14.04
N VAL A 102 -12.94 -7.31 -12.89
CA VAL A 102 -12.75 -6.52 -11.67
C VAL A 102 -11.26 -6.38 -11.37
N THR A 103 -10.79 -5.14 -11.35
CA THR A 103 -9.44 -4.82 -10.87
C THR A 103 -9.51 -4.69 -9.35
N ASN A 104 -8.75 -5.48 -8.60
CA ASN A 104 -8.66 -5.26 -7.16
C ASN A 104 -7.43 -4.41 -6.83
N LEU A 105 -7.62 -3.48 -5.91
CA LEU A 105 -6.58 -2.66 -5.32
C LEU A 105 -6.39 -3.09 -3.88
N PHE A 106 -5.15 -3.12 -3.42
CA PHE A 106 -4.80 -3.31 -2.04
C PHE A 106 -4.35 -1.99 -1.45
N LYS A 107 -4.88 -1.67 -0.27
CA LYS A 107 -4.48 -0.51 0.52
C LYS A 107 -3.87 -1.00 1.83
N LEU A 108 -2.58 -0.76 2.00
CA LEU A 108 -1.85 -1.00 3.25
C LEU A 108 -1.67 0.33 3.97
N PHE A 109 -2.16 0.44 5.21
CA PHE A 109 -2.14 1.69 5.98
C PHE A 109 -2.04 1.42 7.48
N LYS A 110 -1.57 2.39 8.26
CA LYS A 110 -1.46 2.27 9.72
C LYS A 110 -2.59 3.04 10.42
N SER A 111 -3.33 2.36 11.28
CA SER A 111 -4.40 2.94 12.12
C SER A 111 -4.39 2.25 13.49
N GLY A 112 -3.37 2.58 14.30
CA GLY A 112 -2.95 1.74 15.42
C GLY A 112 -2.01 0.65 14.91
N GLU A 113 -2.58 -0.47 14.48
CA GLU A 113 -1.88 -1.55 13.78
C GLU A 113 -1.84 -1.30 12.25
N TRP A 114 -0.93 -1.96 11.55
CA TRP A 114 -0.97 -1.98 10.08
C TRP A 114 -2.14 -2.82 9.60
N GLN A 115 -2.90 -2.29 8.66
CA GLN A 115 -4.11 -2.88 8.12
C GLN A 115 -3.99 -3.00 6.60
N LEU A 116 -4.34 -4.16 6.07
CA LEU A 116 -4.51 -4.39 4.64
C LEU A 116 -6.01 -4.47 4.31
N ALA A 117 -6.45 -3.61 3.40
CA ALA A 117 -7.79 -3.69 2.79
C ALA A 117 -7.68 -4.08 1.32
N ARG A 118 -8.64 -4.86 0.82
CA ARG A 118 -8.82 -5.10 -0.62
C ARG A 118 -10.07 -4.38 -1.09
N VAL A 119 -9.94 -3.66 -2.19
CA VAL A 119 -10.97 -2.84 -2.79
C VAL A 119 -11.19 -3.34 -4.21
N GLY A 120 -12.40 -3.82 -4.51
CA GLY A 120 -12.79 -4.20 -5.86
C GLY A 120 -13.23 -2.95 -6.63
N VAL A 121 -12.59 -2.69 -7.77
CA VAL A 121 -12.93 -1.61 -8.70
C VAL A 121 -13.37 -2.20 -10.03
N VAL A 122 -14.49 -1.71 -10.56
CA VAL A 122 -14.97 -2.02 -11.91
C VAL A 122 -15.03 -0.74 -12.73
N PHE A 123 -14.93 -0.84 -14.06
CA PHE A 123 -15.10 0.32 -14.94
C PHE A 123 -16.46 0.25 -15.62
N VAL A 124 -17.35 1.18 -15.27
CA VAL A 124 -18.66 1.34 -15.93
C VAL A 124 -18.56 2.56 -16.84
N ASN A 125 -18.72 2.37 -18.14
CA ASN A 125 -18.59 3.45 -19.14
C ASN A 125 -17.26 4.23 -19.02
N LYS A 126 -16.14 3.53 -18.79
CA LYS A 126 -14.79 4.09 -18.57
C LYS A 126 -14.64 4.93 -17.29
N VAL A 127 -15.64 4.92 -16.40
CA VAL A 127 -15.55 5.54 -15.07
C VAL A 127 -15.29 4.45 -14.03
N PRO A 128 -14.24 4.58 -13.18
CA PRO A 128 -14.01 3.63 -12.11
C PRO A 128 -15.12 3.76 -11.06
N ALA A 129 -15.76 2.63 -10.75
CA ALA A 129 -16.78 2.50 -9.72
C ALA A 129 -16.34 1.49 -8.67
N LEU A 130 -16.51 1.86 -7.40
CA LEU A 130 -16.25 0.98 -6.26
C LEU A 130 -17.27 -0.15 -6.25
N ARG A 131 -16.79 -1.39 -6.34
CA ARG A 131 -17.64 -2.60 -6.28
C ARG A 131 -17.80 -3.10 -4.84
N GLY A 132 -16.76 -3.01 -4.03
CA GLY A 132 -16.78 -3.49 -2.66
C GLY A 132 -15.45 -3.28 -1.95
N VAL A 133 -15.50 -3.31 -0.62
CA VAL A 133 -14.35 -3.25 0.27
C VAL A 133 -14.38 -4.51 1.14
N GLU A 134 -13.35 -5.34 1.06
CA GLU A 134 -13.22 -6.50 1.93
C GLU A 134 -12.81 -6.09 3.34
N PRO A 135 -13.18 -6.88 4.37
CA PRO A 135 -12.71 -6.66 5.74
C PRO A 135 -11.18 -6.55 5.81
N THR A 136 -10.67 -5.70 6.69
CA THR A 136 -9.23 -5.51 6.83
C THR A 136 -8.58 -6.65 7.61
N MET A 137 -7.29 -6.90 7.36
CA MET A 137 -6.46 -7.79 8.17
C MET A 137 -5.25 -7.06 8.72
N SER A 138 -4.90 -7.37 9.98
CA SER A 138 -3.73 -6.80 10.64
C SER A 138 -2.42 -7.45 10.18
N PHE A 139 -1.42 -6.62 9.92
CA PHE A 139 -0.05 -7.02 9.62
C PHE A 139 0.91 -6.41 10.64
N ASP A 140 2.04 -7.07 10.88
CA ASP A 140 3.22 -6.47 11.52
C ASP A 140 4.18 -6.05 10.40
N CYS A 141 4.35 -4.74 10.23
CA CYS A 141 5.22 -4.17 9.20
C CYS A 141 6.43 -3.48 9.83
N LYS A 142 7.61 -3.81 9.30
CA LYS A 142 8.88 -3.22 9.71
C LYS A 142 9.56 -2.59 8.51
N ARG A 143 9.98 -1.34 8.68
CA ARG A 143 10.82 -0.64 7.72
C ARG A 143 12.26 -1.08 7.94
N SER A 144 12.93 -1.50 6.87
CA SER A 144 14.36 -1.72 6.84
C SER A 144 15.02 -0.42 6.40
N ASP A 145 15.86 0.14 7.26
CA ASP A 145 16.65 1.34 6.97
C ASP A 145 17.86 1.04 6.07
N LEU A 146 18.09 -0.23 5.73
CA LEU A 146 19.13 -0.64 4.80
C LEU A 146 18.64 -0.45 3.36
N GLY A 147 19.03 0.68 2.77
CA GLY A 147 19.23 0.86 1.33
C GLY A 147 20.66 0.53 0.95
#